data_AF-A0A6A4QW80-F1
#
_entry.id   AF-A0A6A4QW80-F1
#
_cell.length_a   1.000
_cell.length_b   1.000
_cell.length_c   1.000
_cell.angle_alpha   90.00
_cell.angle_beta   90.00
_cell.angle_gamma   90.00
#
_symmetry.space_group_name_H-M   'P 1'
#
loop_
_entity.id
_entity.type
_entity.pdbx_description
1 polymer ?
#
loop_
_entity_poly.entity_id
_entity_poly.type
_entity_poly.pdbx_seq_one_letter_code
_entity_poly.pdbx_strand_id
1 'polypeptide(L)'
;MDHTRQFIKTVKRVVVKVGTAVVTRSDGRLALGRLGDLCEQLKELNTNGYEVILVTSGAVGVGRQRLRYRRLANSSFSDLQRPQGDDDDDGKACAAVGQSSLMALYDTMFSQLDVTSSQLLVNDGFFRDTAFRKQLSDTVNSLLHLRVIPIFNENDAVSTRKAPYEDSSGIFWDNDSLAGLLALELKADLLVLLSDVEGLYSGPPSDPKSKLIHTYVKEKHQSEITFGDKSRVGRGGMTAKVNAAVCAAYDGTPVIITSGYVTDNIIRVLQGEKIGTVFHKDAHLWINTKEVSAREMAIAARDSSRRLQVISSEERSKILLAVADALENNESMIRSENEADIVAAEGAGYEKPLISRLALKPEKARTLLFTNLNEILRYHS
;
A
#
# COMPACT_ATOMS: atom_id res chain seq x y z
N MET A 1 -1.67 -7.63 20.68
CA MET A 1 -1.93 -7.03 19.36
C MET A 1 -1.34 -5.63 19.36
N ASP A 2 -0.49 -5.32 18.37
CA ASP A 2 0.16 -4.00 18.23
C ASP A 2 -0.90 -2.89 18.05
N HIS A 3 -0.71 -1.71 18.64
CA HIS A 3 -1.72 -0.63 18.59
C HIS A 3 -1.97 -0.14 17.16
N THR A 4 -0.97 -0.20 16.29
CA THR A 4 -1.07 0.15 14.86
C THR A 4 -1.87 -0.89 14.05
N ARG A 5 -2.27 -2.00 14.66
CA ARG A 5 -3.02 -3.11 14.05
C ARG A 5 -4.40 -3.32 14.67
N GLN A 6 -4.87 -2.43 15.56
CA GLN A 6 -6.16 -2.63 16.24
C GLN A 6 -7.36 -2.66 15.30
N PHE A 7 -7.31 -1.92 14.18
CA PHE A 7 -8.38 -1.88 13.17
C PHE A 7 -8.64 -3.26 12.54
N ILE A 8 -7.68 -4.20 12.60
CA ILE A 8 -7.83 -5.57 12.07
C ILE A 8 -9.00 -6.31 12.74
N LYS A 9 -9.33 -6.00 14.00
CA LYS A 9 -10.42 -6.66 14.73
C LYS A 9 -11.80 -6.48 14.10
N THR A 10 -11.98 -5.42 13.32
CA THR A 10 -13.26 -5.11 12.65
C THR A 10 -13.27 -5.53 11.19
N VAL A 11 -12.18 -6.12 10.68
CA VAL A 11 -12.08 -6.53 9.28
C VAL A 11 -12.96 -7.76 9.05
N LYS A 12 -13.83 -7.69 8.04
CA LYS A 12 -14.66 -8.80 7.57
C LYS A 12 -14.43 -9.06 6.08
N ARG A 13 -14.37 -8.02 5.26
CA ARG A 13 -14.16 -8.11 3.81
C ARG A 13 -12.74 -7.74 3.44
N VAL A 14 -12.03 -8.68 2.79
CA VAL A 14 -10.61 -8.55 2.47
C VAL A 14 -10.40 -8.71 0.98
N VAL A 15 -9.71 -7.73 0.38
CA VAL A 15 -9.15 -7.87 -0.97
C VAL A 15 -7.70 -8.31 -0.81
N VAL A 16 -7.34 -9.45 -1.41
CA VAL A 16 -5.96 -9.92 -1.48
C VAL A 16 -5.49 -9.79 -2.91
N LYS A 17 -4.39 -9.07 -3.13
CA LYS A 17 -3.76 -8.93 -4.44
C LYS A 17 -2.48 -9.72 -4.50
N VAL A 18 -2.32 -10.54 -5.53
CA VAL A 18 -1.09 -11.30 -5.79
C VAL A 18 -0.43 -10.85 -7.10
N GLY A 19 0.82 -10.38 -7.01
CA GLY A 19 1.58 -9.89 -8.17
C GLY A 19 2.25 -11.00 -8.99
N THR A 20 2.70 -10.65 -10.20
CA THR A 20 3.39 -11.59 -11.12
C THR A 20 4.57 -12.29 -10.44
N ALA A 21 5.40 -11.55 -9.70
CA ALA A 21 6.56 -12.11 -9.01
C ALA A 21 6.21 -13.18 -7.94
N VAL A 22 4.98 -13.17 -7.41
CA VAL A 22 4.49 -14.17 -6.45
C VAL A 22 3.88 -15.36 -7.19
N VAL A 23 3.11 -15.14 -8.25
CA VAL A 23 2.50 -16.25 -9.02
C VAL A 23 3.49 -16.97 -9.94
N THR A 24 4.62 -16.36 -10.32
CA THR A 24 5.64 -16.96 -11.20
C THR A 24 7.00 -17.13 -10.54
N ARG A 25 7.69 -18.22 -10.89
CA ARG A 25 9.10 -18.47 -10.57
C ARG A 25 10.02 -17.62 -11.45
N SER A 26 11.31 -17.63 -11.13
CA SER A 26 12.36 -16.94 -11.90
C SER A 26 12.52 -17.44 -13.34
N ASP A 27 12.10 -18.68 -13.62
CA ASP A 27 12.07 -19.30 -14.96
C ASP A 27 10.80 -18.95 -15.76
N GLY A 28 9.92 -18.10 -15.21
CA GLY A 28 8.67 -17.68 -15.84
C GLY A 28 7.51 -18.67 -15.69
N ARG A 29 7.73 -19.85 -15.10
CA ARG A 29 6.67 -20.84 -14.84
C ARG A 29 5.84 -20.44 -13.62
N LEU A 30 4.64 -21.00 -13.51
CA LEU A 30 3.81 -20.82 -12.31
C LEU A 30 4.49 -21.42 -11.07
N ALA A 31 4.46 -20.67 -9.98
CA ALA A 31 4.97 -21.08 -8.69
C ALA A 31 3.90 -21.90 -7.94
N LEU A 32 3.68 -23.14 -8.37
CA LEU A 32 2.58 -23.98 -7.88
C LEU A 32 2.54 -24.12 -6.35
N GLY A 33 3.70 -24.27 -5.69
CA GLY A 33 3.77 -24.34 -4.24
C GLY A 33 3.26 -23.06 -3.55
N ARG A 34 3.66 -21.88 -4.05
CA ARG A 34 3.18 -20.60 -3.51
C ARG A 34 1.70 -20.34 -3.82
N LEU A 35 1.22 -20.81 -4.97
CA LEU A 35 -0.20 -20.71 -5.31
C LEU A 35 -1.06 -21.67 -4.46
N GLY A 36 -0.56 -22.86 -4.16
CA GLY A 36 -1.22 -23.79 -3.23
C GLY A 36 -1.33 -23.18 -1.83
N ASP A 37 -0.21 -22.71 -1.28
CA ASP A 37 -0.15 -21.99 0.01
C ASP A 37 -1.10 -20.79 0.05
N LEU A 38 -1.14 -19.98 -1.02
CA LEU A 38 -2.12 -18.89 -1.14
C LEU A 38 -3.57 -19.42 -1.07
N CYS A 39 -3.90 -20.46 -1.83
CA CYS A 39 -5.27 -21.00 -1.85
C CYS A 39 -5.67 -21.58 -0.48
N GLU A 40 -4.75 -22.24 0.22
CA GLU A 40 -4.96 -22.76 1.57
C GLU A 40 -5.25 -21.63 2.57
N GLN A 41 -4.44 -20.55 2.54
CA GLN A 41 -4.69 -19.37 3.38
C GLN A 41 -6.05 -18.72 3.07
N LEU A 42 -6.39 -18.51 1.79
CA LEU A 42 -7.66 -17.90 1.40
C LEU A 42 -8.86 -18.80 1.78
N LYS A 43 -8.72 -20.11 1.68
CA LYS A 43 -9.72 -21.08 2.16
C LYS A 43 -9.91 -20.99 3.67
N GLU A 44 -8.83 -20.87 4.44
CA GLU A 44 -8.91 -20.72 5.89
C GLU A 44 -9.69 -19.45 6.26
N LEU A 45 -9.40 -18.33 5.61
CA LEU A 45 -10.15 -17.09 5.82
C LEU A 45 -11.63 -17.23 5.47
N ASN A 46 -11.93 -17.82 4.31
CA ASN A 46 -13.31 -18.06 3.89
C ASN A 46 -14.07 -18.93 4.90
N THR A 47 -13.43 -19.99 5.40
CA THR A 47 -13.96 -20.89 6.44
C THR A 47 -14.20 -20.14 7.76
N ASN A 48 -13.29 -19.25 8.13
CA ASN A 48 -13.37 -18.42 9.34
C ASN A 48 -14.38 -17.26 9.23
N GLY A 49 -15.11 -17.19 8.13
CA GLY A 49 -16.22 -16.26 7.98
C GLY A 49 -15.89 -14.97 7.24
N TYR A 50 -14.64 -14.76 6.81
CA TYR A 50 -14.24 -13.59 6.03
C TYR A 50 -14.83 -13.64 4.61
N GLU A 51 -15.09 -12.45 4.07
CA GLU A 51 -15.48 -12.25 2.67
C GLU A 51 -14.22 -11.95 1.87
N VAL A 52 -13.75 -12.94 1.11
CA VAL A 52 -12.43 -12.90 0.45
C VAL A 52 -12.59 -12.61 -1.04
N ILE A 53 -11.87 -11.60 -1.53
CA ILE A 53 -11.78 -11.23 -2.95
C ILE A 53 -10.32 -11.33 -3.37
N LEU A 54 -10.02 -12.05 -4.45
CA LEU A 54 -8.66 -12.20 -4.98
C LEU A 54 -8.47 -11.33 -6.22
N VAL A 55 -7.38 -10.59 -6.30
CA VAL A 55 -6.92 -9.90 -7.51
C VAL A 55 -5.59 -10.52 -7.95
N THR A 56 -5.57 -11.21 -9.08
CA THR A 56 -4.37 -11.94 -9.53
C THR A 56 -3.67 -11.24 -10.69
N SER A 57 -2.36 -11.47 -10.84
CA SER A 57 -1.59 -11.16 -12.06
C SER A 57 -1.06 -12.44 -12.70
N GLY A 58 -0.16 -12.34 -13.69
CA GLY A 58 0.61 -13.47 -14.24
C GLY A 58 0.11 -14.07 -15.55
N ALA A 59 -1.12 -13.75 -15.99
CA ALA A 59 -1.70 -14.30 -17.22
C ALA A 59 -0.77 -14.16 -18.44
N VAL A 60 -0.27 -12.96 -18.73
CA VAL A 60 0.64 -12.73 -19.88
C VAL A 60 1.88 -13.64 -19.85
N GLY A 61 2.52 -13.82 -18.68
CA GLY A 61 3.70 -14.67 -18.55
C GLY A 61 3.39 -16.14 -18.83
N VAL A 62 2.29 -16.65 -18.27
CA VAL A 62 1.81 -18.02 -18.49
C VAL A 62 1.50 -18.26 -19.97
N GLY A 63 0.78 -17.32 -20.59
CA GLY A 63 0.41 -17.43 -22.00
C GLY A 63 1.61 -17.35 -22.92
N ARG A 64 2.59 -16.49 -22.63
CA ARG A 64 3.85 -16.41 -23.36
C ARG A 64 4.56 -17.76 -23.38
N GLN A 65 4.69 -18.41 -22.24
CA GLN A 65 5.31 -19.74 -22.17
C GLN A 65 4.54 -20.77 -23.00
N ARG A 66 3.20 -20.80 -22.89
CA ARG A 66 2.36 -21.73 -23.65
C ARG A 66 2.44 -21.49 -25.16
N LEU A 67 2.42 -20.23 -25.58
CA LEU A 67 2.52 -19.87 -27.00
C LEU A 67 3.89 -20.17 -27.57
N ARG A 68 4.98 -19.96 -26.81
CA ARG A 68 6.32 -20.39 -27.21
C ARG A 68 6.39 -21.91 -27.45
N TYR A 69 5.84 -22.72 -26.55
CA TYR A 69 5.78 -24.17 -26.75
C TYR A 69 4.95 -24.54 -28.01
N ARG A 70 3.81 -23.88 -28.23
CA ARG A 70 2.99 -24.09 -29.43
C ARG A 70 3.70 -23.66 -30.72
N ARG A 71 4.47 -22.57 -30.71
CA ARG A 71 5.29 -22.16 -31.85
C ARG A 71 6.34 -23.21 -32.14
N LEU A 72 7.15 -23.58 -31.14
CA LEU A 72 8.17 -24.63 -31.28
C LEU A 72 7.61 -25.95 -31.82
N ALA A 73 6.43 -26.38 -31.35
CA ALA A 73 5.78 -27.61 -31.80
C ALA A 73 5.26 -27.55 -33.25
N ASN A 74 4.99 -26.34 -33.78
CA ASN A 74 4.47 -26.11 -35.12
C ASN A 74 5.48 -25.45 -36.08
N SER A 75 6.72 -25.26 -35.64
CA SER A 75 7.80 -24.66 -36.42
C SER A 75 8.43 -25.69 -37.36
N SER A 76 8.68 -25.29 -38.61
CA SER A 76 9.52 -26.08 -39.51
C SER A 76 10.99 -25.99 -39.08
N PHE A 77 11.83 -26.92 -39.55
CA PHE A 77 13.28 -26.91 -39.24
C PHE A 77 13.97 -25.58 -39.63
N SER A 78 13.49 -24.91 -40.68
CA SER A 78 13.93 -23.57 -41.11
C SER A 78 13.55 -22.46 -40.13
N ASP A 79 12.41 -22.59 -39.44
CA ASP A 79 11.93 -21.57 -38.49
C ASP A 79 12.69 -21.65 -37.16
N LEU A 80 13.16 -22.83 -36.79
CA LEU A 80 13.99 -23.06 -35.59
C LEU A 80 15.40 -22.48 -35.72
N GLN A 81 15.86 -22.18 -36.95
CA GLN A 81 17.17 -21.56 -37.20
C GLN A 81 17.13 -20.03 -37.16
N ARG A 82 15.93 -19.41 -37.13
CA ARG A 82 15.80 -17.96 -36.94
C ARG A 82 16.02 -17.62 -35.47
N PRO A 83 16.71 -16.52 -35.14
CA PRO A 83 16.76 -16.04 -33.76
C PRO A 83 15.33 -15.76 -33.29
N GLN A 84 14.84 -16.53 -32.32
CA GLN A 84 13.57 -16.22 -31.67
C GLN A 84 13.79 -14.98 -30.81
N GLY A 85 13.51 -13.81 -31.36
CA GLY A 85 13.47 -12.57 -30.58
C GLY A 85 12.38 -12.67 -29.51
N ASP A 86 12.66 -12.19 -28.31
CA ASP A 86 11.67 -12.06 -27.23
C ASP A 86 10.53 -11.05 -27.58
N ASP A 87 10.69 -10.31 -28.69
CA ASP A 87 9.85 -9.18 -29.12
C ASP A 87 8.60 -9.55 -29.94
N ASP A 88 8.41 -10.82 -30.32
CA ASP A 88 7.38 -11.21 -31.31
C ASP A 88 6.11 -11.84 -30.69
N ASP A 89 5.94 -11.72 -29.38
CA ASP A 89 4.79 -12.26 -28.65
C ASP A 89 3.73 -11.16 -28.43
N ASP A 90 2.61 -11.21 -29.16
CA ASP A 90 1.44 -10.35 -28.93
C ASP A 90 0.95 -10.54 -27.49
N GLY A 91 1.19 -9.54 -26.64
CA GLY A 91 0.84 -9.55 -25.23
C GLY A 91 -0.64 -9.82 -24.97
N LYS A 92 -1.53 -9.45 -25.89
CA LYS A 92 -2.98 -9.71 -25.79
C LYS A 92 -3.31 -11.18 -26.04
N ALA A 93 -2.71 -11.78 -27.05
CA ALA A 93 -2.81 -13.22 -27.28
C ALA A 93 -2.24 -14.02 -26.10
N CYS A 94 -1.10 -13.59 -25.55
CA CYS A 94 -0.55 -14.16 -24.33
C CYS A 94 -1.52 -14.02 -23.15
N ALA A 95 -2.12 -12.84 -22.95
CA ALA A 95 -3.11 -12.65 -21.91
C ALA A 95 -4.32 -13.60 -22.07
N ALA A 96 -4.86 -13.74 -23.28
CA ALA A 96 -6.01 -14.61 -23.55
C ALA A 96 -5.72 -16.08 -23.19
N VAL A 97 -4.61 -16.63 -23.71
CA VAL A 97 -4.20 -18.01 -23.45
C VAL A 97 -3.86 -18.21 -21.98
N GLY A 98 -3.11 -17.27 -21.40
CA GLY A 98 -2.64 -17.37 -20.04
C GLY A 98 -3.75 -17.20 -19.00
N GLN A 99 -4.75 -16.35 -19.26
CA GLN A 99 -5.88 -16.15 -18.38
C GLN A 99 -6.70 -17.42 -18.23
N SER A 100 -7.05 -18.09 -19.34
CA SER A 100 -7.74 -19.38 -19.29
C SER A 100 -6.94 -20.42 -18.48
N SER A 101 -5.62 -20.45 -18.69
CA SER A 101 -4.72 -21.37 -17.99
C SER A 101 -4.65 -21.11 -16.49
N LEU A 102 -4.60 -19.83 -16.11
CA LEU A 102 -4.50 -19.40 -14.72
C LEU A 102 -5.81 -19.66 -13.97
N MET A 103 -6.96 -19.43 -14.60
CA MET A 103 -8.27 -19.70 -13.99
C MET A 103 -8.50 -21.18 -13.80
N ALA A 104 -8.15 -22.02 -14.78
CA ALA A 104 -8.23 -23.47 -14.62
C ALA A 104 -7.38 -23.98 -13.45
N LEU A 105 -6.21 -23.37 -13.21
CA LEU A 105 -5.36 -23.71 -12.07
C LEU A 105 -6.00 -23.32 -10.74
N TYR A 106 -6.48 -22.08 -10.60
CA TYR A 106 -7.16 -21.64 -9.38
C TYR A 106 -8.40 -22.49 -9.10
N ASP A 107 -9.22 -22.75 -10.13
CA ASP A 107 -10.42 -23.58 -10.01
C ASP A 107 -10.08 -25.00 -9.54
N THR A 108 -9.02 -25.60 -10.12
CA THR A 108 -8.53 -26.91 -9.66
C THR A 108 -8.09 -26.87 -8.20
N MET A 109 -7.26 -25.89 -7.81
CA MET A 109 -6.74 -25.78 -6.44
C MET A 109 -7.84 -25.52 -5.42
N PHE A 110 -8.76 -24.59 -5.69
CA PHE A 110 -9.87 -24.31 -4.79
C PHE A 110 -10.87 -25.47 -4.71
N SER A 111 -11.13 -26.16 -5.82
CA SER A 111 -11.99 -27.35 -5.80
C SER A 111 -11.43 -28.48 -4.94
N GLN A 112 -10.10 -28.67 -4.90
CA GLN A 112 -9.46 -29.63 -3.98
C GLN A 112 -9.59 -29.23 -2.50
N LEU A 113 -9.90 -27.96 -2.23
CA LEU A 113 -10.07 -27.40 -0.89
C LEU A 113 -11.55 -27.17 -0.52
N ASP A 114 -12.48 -27.70 -1.32
CA ASP A 114 -13.94 -27.51 -1.19
C ASP A 114 -14.37 -26.03 -1.21
N VAL A 115 -13.64 -25.21 -1.95
CA VAL A 115 -13.93 -23.79 -2.16
C VAL A 115 -14.34 -23.55 -3.60
N THR A 116 -15.45 -22.84 -3.80
CA THR A 116 -15.86 -22.39 -5.14
C THR A 116 -15.20 -21.05 -5.43
N SER A 117 -14.64 -20.91 -6.64
CA SER A 117 -14.12 -19.64 -7.14
C SER A 117 -14.91 -19.16 -8.36
N SER A 118 -14.87 -17.86 -8.65
CA SER A 118 -15.51 -17.30 -9.84
C SER A 118 -14.62 -16.28 -10.54
N GLN A 119 -14.53 -16.34 -11.87
CA GLN A 119 -13.76 -15.39 -12.65
C GLN A 119 -14.54 -14.10 -12.92
N LEU A 120 -13.87 -12.95 -12.72
CA LEU A 120 -14.34 -11.63 -13.14
C LEU A 120 -13.22 -10.89 -13.88
N LEU A 121 -13.53 -10.41 -15.10
CA LEU A 121 -12.60 -9.65 -15.93
C LEU A 121 -13.12 -8.23 -16.11
N VAL A 122 -12.26 -7.24 -15.88
CA VAL A 122 -12.64 -5.83 -15.93
C VAL A 122 -11.62 -5.00 -16.69
N ASN A 123 -12.08 -3.89 -17.25
CA ASN A 123 -11.24 -2.84 -17.84
C ASN A 123 -11.54 -1.52 -17.14
N ASP A 124 -10.60 -0.59 -17.20
CA ASP A 124 -10.69 0.73 -16.56
C ASP A 124 -11.92 1.54 -17.00
N GLY A 125 -12.24 1.50 -18.30
CA GLY A 125 -13.36 2.24 -18.87
C GLY A 125 -14.71 1.90 -18.22
N PHE A 126 -14.87 0.69 -17.71
CA PHE A 126 -16.13 0.25 -17.09
C PHE A 126 -16.42 0.98 -15.77
N PHE A 127 -15.39 1.37 -15.02
CA PHE A 127 -15.57 2.04 -13.72
C PHE A 127 -16.04 3.49 -13.84
N ARG A 128 -16.07 4.08 -15.05
CA ARG A 128 -16.73 5.38 -15.29
C ARG A 128 -18.24 5.29 -15.19
N ASP A 129 -18.81 4.14 -15.57
CA ASP A 129 -20.24 3.91 -15.57
C ASP A 129 -20.74 3.56 -14.16
N THR A 130 -21.69 4.34 -13.65
CA THR A 130 -22.34 4.10 -12.37
C THR A 130 -23.19 2.84 -12.38
N ALA A 131 -23.82 2.50 -13.52
CA ALA A 131 -24.63 1.30 -13.66
C ALA A 131 -23.76 0.04 -13.59
N PHE A 132 -22.63 0.03 -14.30
CA PHE A 132 -21.64 -1.03 -14.19
C PHE A 132 -21.16 -1.23 -12.75
N ARG A 133 -20.77 -0.16 -12.06
CA ARG A 133 -20.29 -0.26 -10.66
C ARG A 133 -21.33 -0.85 -9.71
N LYS A 134 -22.59 -0.43 -9.86
CA LYS A 134 -23.71 -1.01 -9.10
C LYS A 134 -23.87 -2.50 -9.41
N GLN A 135 -23.93 -2.87 -10.69
CA GLN A 135 -24.07 -4.27 -11.11
C GLN A 135 -22.91 -5.14 -10.63
N LEU A 136 -21.68 -4.60 -10.68
CA LEU A 136 -20.49 -5.28 -10.17
C LEU A 136 -20.62 -5.55 -8.67
N SER A 137 -21.02 -4.54 -7.88
CA SER A 137 -21.25 -4.68 -6.44
C SER A 137 -22.33 -5.73 -6.14
N ASP A 138 -23.47 -5.67 -6.81
CA ASP A 138 -24.58 -6.61 -6.62
C ASP A 138 -24.16 -8.06 -6.93
N THR A 139 -23.40 -8.24 -8.02
CA THR A 139 -22.88 -9.55 -8.43
C THR A 139 -21.88 -10.10 -7.40
N VAL A 140 -20.92 -9.29 -6.98
CA VAL A 140 -19.91 -9.69 -6.00
C VAL A 140 -20.54 -10.00 -4.64
N ASN A 141 -21.49 -9.17 -4.18
CA ASN A 141 -22.19 -9.43 -2.92
C ASN A 141 -22.97 -10.76 -2.96
N SER A 142 -23.57 -11.10 -4.11
CA SER A 142 -24.26 -12.37 -4.30
C SER A 142 -23.28 -13.56 -4.22
N LEU A 143 -22.11 -13.44 -4.85
CA LEU A 143 -21.05 -14.46 -4.80
C LEU A 143 -20.52 -14.66 -3.37
N LEU A 144 -20.20 -13.57 -2.68
CA LEU A 144 -19.69 -13.59 -1.31
C LEU A 144 -20.70 -14.18 -0.32
N HIS A 145 -22.01 -13.92 -0.51
CA HIS A 145 -23.07 -14.52 0.30
C HIS A 145 -23.12 -16.04 0.20
N LEU A 146 -22.77 -16.57 -0.99
CA LEU A 146 -22.63 -18.01 -1.25
C LEU A 146 -21.24 -18.56 -0.90
N ARG A 147 -20.40 -17.79 -0.21
CA ARG A 147 -19.00 -18.13 0.14
C ARG A 147 -18.08 -18.38 -1.06
N VAL A 148 -18.48 -17.97 -2.27
CA VAL A 148 -17.63 -18.04 -3.46
C VAL A 148 -16.52 -16.99 -3.35
N ILE A 149 -15.27 -17.35 -3.70
CA ILE A 149 -14.15 -16.41 -3.79
C ILE A 149 -14.08 -15.80 -5.19
N PRO A 150 -14.40 -14.51 -5.38
CA PRO A 150 -14.27 -13.86 -6.68
C PRO A 150 -12.81 -13.60 -7.00
N ILE A 151 -12.38 -13.96 -8.21
CA ILE A 151 -11.03 -13.77 -8.73
C ILE A 151 -11.08 -12.75 -9.86
N PHE A 152 -10.52 -11.57 -9.60
CA PHE A 152 -10.41 -10.47 -10.54
C PHE A 152 -9.07 -10.47 -11.28
N ASN A 153 -9.13 -10.06 -12.54
CA ASN A 153 -7.97 -9.62 -13.31
C ASN A 153 -8.39 -8.56 -14.34
N GLU A 154 -7.43 -7.76 -14.82
CA GLU A 154 -7.63 -6.89 -15.98
C GLU A 154 -7.89 -7.74 -17.23
N ASN A 155 -8.82 -7.33 -18.09
CA ASN A 155 -9.10 -8.01 -19.36
C ASN A 155 -8.08 -7.60 -20.45
N ASP A 156 -6.81 -7.92 -20.19
CA ASP A 156 -5.66 -7.61 -21.05
C ASP A 156 -5.83 -8.08 -22.50
N ALA A 157 -6.57 -9.18 -22.71
CA ALA A 157 -6.80 -9.76 -24.04
C ALA A 157 -7.56 -8.83 -24.99
N VAL A 158 -8.44 -7.98 -24.45
CA VAL A 158 -9.27 -7.04 -25.23
C VAL A 158 -9.08 -5.59 -24.78
N SER A 159 -8.10 -5.31 -23.94
CA SER A 159 -7.75 -3.96 -23.53
C SER A 159 -7.30 -3.15 -24.76
N THR A 160 -7.76 -1.91 -24.88
CA THR A 160 -7.38 -0.99 -25.96
C THR A 160 -6.02 -0.34 -25.72
N ARG A 161 -5.49 -0.47 -24.50
CA ARG A 161 -4.21 0.11 -24.09
C ARG A 161 -3.05 -0.55 -24.84
N LYS A 162 -2.07 0.26 -25.22
CA LYS A 162 -0.81 -0.19 -25.83
C LYS A 162 0.33 0.04 -24.83
N ALA A 163 1.30 -0.87 -24.81
CA ALA A 163 2.53 -0.69 -24.05
C ALA A 163 3.56 0.08 -24.91
N PRO A 164 4.38 0.99 -24.33
CA PRO A 164 4.30 1.47 -22.95
C PRO A 164 3.02 2.31 -22.72
N TYR A 165 2.45 2.19 -21.52
CA TYR A 165 1.23 2.90 -21.14
C TYR A 165 1.53 4.41 -21.04
N GLU A 166 1.32 5.14 -22.14
CA GLU A 166 1.63 6.57 -22.27
C GLU A 166 0.48 7.50 -21.89
N ASP A 167 -0.75 6.99 -21.89
CA ASP A 167 -1.93 7.77 -21.53
C ASP A 167 -2.08 7.78 -20.01
N SER A 168 -2.29 8.95 -19.40
CA SER A 168 -2.53 9.16 -17.96
C SER A 168 -4.02 9.37 -17.64
N SER A 169 -4.91 9.15 -18.61
CA SER A 169 -6.37 9.35 -18.47
C SER A 169 -7.15 8.21 -17.79
N GLY A 170 -6.54 7.04 -17.58
CA GLY A 170 -7.15 5.82 -17.07
C GLY A 170 -7.40 5.81 -15.55
N ILE A 171 -8.43 5.05 -15.12
CA ILE A 171 -8.83 4.96 -13.70
C ILE A 171 -7.87 4.09 -12.87
N PHE A 172 -7.28 3.05 -13.47
CA PHE A 172 -6.23 2.23 -12.85
C PHE A 172 -5.14 1.87 -13.88
N TRP A 173 -3.92 1.52 -13.45
CA TRP A 173 -2.75 1.35 -14.33
C TRP A 173 -2.15 -0.05 -14.34
N ASP A 174 -2.39 -0.79 -13.26
CA ASP A 174 -1.93 -2.14 -13.03
C ASP A 174 -2.88 -2.82 -12.03
N ASN A 175 -2.62 -4.10 -11.74
CA ASN A 175 -3.44 -4.84 -10.78
C ASN A 175 -3.30 -4.35 -9.34
N ASP A 176 -2.25 -3.57 -9.00
CA ASP A 176 -2.12 -2.93 -7.69
C ASP A 176 -3.18 -1.82 -7.56
N SER A 177 -3.29 -0.97 -8.60
CA SER A 177 -4.29 0.10 -8.70
C SER A 177 -5.72 -0.45 -8.85
N LEU A 178 -5.90 -1.53 -9.62
CA LEU A 178 -7.19 -2.24 -9.73
C LEU A 178 -7.64 -2.76 -8.37
N ALA A 179 -6.73 -3.34 -7.57
CA ALA A 179 -7.07 -3.85 -6.25
C ALA A 179 -7.47 -2.72 -5.29
N GLY A 180 -6.79 -1.57 -5.34
CA GLY A 180 -7.20 -0.36 -4.62
C GLY A 180 -8.60 0.11 -5.01
N LEU A 181 -8.88 0.21 -6.31
CA LEU A 181 -10.19 0.61 -6.82
C LEU A 181 -11.30 -0.37 -6.41
N LEU A 182 -11.07 -1.67 -6.56
CA LEU A 182 -12.01 -2.71 -6.15
C LEU A 182 -12.25 -2.68 -4.64
N ALA A 183 -11.21 -2.44 -3.83
CA ALA A 183 -11.35 -2.34 -2.38
C ALA A 183 -12.28 -1.19 -1.99
N LEU A 184 -12.19 -0.04 -2.66
CA LEU A 184 -13.10 1.08 -2.45
C LEU A 184 -14.52 0.77 -2.95
N GLU A 185 -14.67 0.32 -4.20
CA GLU A 185 -15.98 0.10 -4.82
C GLU A 185 -16.78 -1.04 -4.16
N LEU A 186 -16.07 -2.06 -3.66
CA LEU A 186 -16.67 -3.21 -2.97
C LEU A 186 -16.67 -3.03 -1.46
N LYS A 187 -16.29 -1.85 -0.94
CA LYS A 187 -16.29 -1.52 0.50
C LYS A 187 -15.54 -2.56 1.33
N ALA A 188 -14.33 -2.92 0.90
CA ALA A 188 -13.47 -3.81 1.64
C ALA A 188 -12.91 -3.09 2.89
N ASP A 189 -12.79 -3.84 3.98
CA ASP A 189 -12.25 -3.34 5.25
C ASP A 189 -10.71 -3.37 5.25
N LEU A 190 -10.10 -4.19 4.39
CA LEU A 190 -8.66 -4.33 4.25
C LEU A 190 -8.27 -4.72 2.83
N LEU A 191 -7.21 -4.09 2.32
CA LEU A 191 -6.47 -4.53 1.13
C LEU A 191 -5.10 -5.09 1.53
N VAL A 192 -4.81 -6.33 1.15
CA VAL A 192 -3.50 -6.96 1.34
C VAL A 192 -2.80 -7.08 -0.02
N LEU A 193 -1.68 -6.38 -0.19
CA LEU A 193 -0.85 -6.44 -1.38
C LEU A 193 0.34 -7.38 -1.14
N LEU A 194 0.30 -8.57 -1.76
CA LEU A 194 1.39 -9.54 -1.69
C LEU A 194 2.49 -9.20 -2.72
N SER A 195 3.70 -8.99 -2.21
CA SER A 195 4.91 -8.67 -2.98
C SER A 195 5.98 -9.76 -2.84
N ASP A 196 7.04 -9.63 -3.62
CA ASP A 196 8.31 -10.35 -3.52
C ASP A 196 9.26 -9.80 -2.44
N VAL A 197 8.82 -8.81 -1.66
CA VAL A 197 9.56 -8.23 -0.53
C VAL A 197 8.69 -8.19 0.72
N GLU A 198 9.30 -8.10 1.90
CA GLU A 198 8.59 -8.13 3.19
C GLU A 198 7.67 -6.93 3.44
N GLY A 199 7.94 -5.81 2.78
CA GLY A 199 7.18 -4.57 2.85
C GLY A 199 8.03 -3.43 2.31
N LEU A 200 7.75 -2.21 2.78
CA LEU A 200 8.47 -1.00 2.41
C LEU A 200 9.69 -0.82 3.32
N TYR A 201 10.85 -0.57 2.71
CA TYR A 201 12.09 -0.34 3.44
C TYR A 201 12.50 1.13 3.44
N SER A 202 13.23 1.56 4.46
CA SER A 202 13.77 2.93 4.60
C SER A 202 14.90 3.25 3.62
N GLY A 203 15.38 2.25 2.87
CA GLY A 203 16.41 2.37 1.85
C GLY A 203 16.46 1.13 0.96
N PRO A 204 17.42 1.04 0.03
CA PRO A 204 17.60 -0.14 -0.82
C PRO A 204 17.81 -1.41 0.03
N PRO A 205 17.27 -2.58 -0.37
CA PRO A 205 17.49 -3.84 0.36
C PRO A 205 18.96 -4.25 0.50
N SER A 206 19.84 -3.73 -0.37
CA SER A 206 21.29 -3.96 -0.32
C SER A 206 22.01 -3.15 0.75
N ASP A 207 21.38 -2.11 1.32
CA ASP A 207 21.97 -1.31 2.38
C ASP A 207 21.70 -1.98 3.75
N PRO A 208 22.74 -2.36 4.51
CA PRO A 208 22.58 -2.95 5.85
C PRO A 208 21.85 -2.04 6.85
N LYS A 209 21.80 -0.73 6.61
CA LYS A 209 21.06 0.23 7.45
C LYS A 209 19.57 0.31 7.07
N SER A 210 19.19 -0.30 5.96
CA SER A 210 17.81 -0.32 5.50
C SER A 210 16.95 -1.16 6.45
N LYS A 211 15.89 -0.55 6.97
CA LYS A 211 14.97 -1.20 7.92
C LYS A 211 13.57 -1.24 7.33
N LEU A 212 12.85 -2.30 7.67
CA LEU A 212 11.44 -2.44 7.33
C LEU A 212 10.63 -1.36 8.05
N ILE A 213 9.86 -0.59 7.29
CA ILE A 213 8.91 0.39 7.80
C ILE A 213 7.62 -0.36 8.10
N HIS A 214 7.27 -0.52 9.38
CA HIS A 214 6.05 -1.24 9.75
C HIS A 214 4.77 -0.43 9.62
N THR A 215 4.88 0.90 9.67
CA THR A 215 3.78 1.85 9.58
C THR A 215 4.20 3.02 8.72
N TYR A 216 3.58 3.15 7.55
CA TYR A 216 3.83 4.25 6.64
C TYR A 216 3.08 5.50 7.09
N VAL A 217 3.84 6.55 7.38
CA VAL A 217 3.35 7.92 7.58
C VAL A 217 3.84 8.78 6.43
N LYS A 218 2.90 9.38 5.70
CA LYS A 218 3.16 10.13 4.46
C LYS A 218 4.13 11.29 4.68
N GLU A 219 3.94 12.06 5.73
CA GLU A 219 4.74 13.25 6.06
C GLU A 219 6.21 12.90 6.33
N LYS A 220 6.47 11.69 6.84
CA LYS A 220 7.82 11.19 7.14
C LYS A 220 8.46 10.51 5.92
N HIS A 221 7.71 9.65 5.24
CA HIS A 221 8.30 8.70 4.31
C HIS A 221 8.16 9.10 2.84
N GLN A 222 7.23 10.00 2.48
CA GLN A 222 6.97 10.34 1.07
C GLN A 222 8.18 11.01 0.40
N SER A 223 8.96 11.79 1.14
CA SER A 223 10.13 12.52 0.63
C SER A 223 11.43 11.73 0.73
N GLU A 224 11.50 10.71 1.59
CA GLU A 224 12.72 9.96 1.90
C GLU A 224 12.87 8.69 1.06
N ILE A 225 11.75 8.11 0.61
CA ILE A 225 11.78 6.83 -0.10
C ILE A 225 12.05 7.06 -1.59
N THR A 226 13.28 6.78 -2.00
CA THR A 226 13.63 6.62 -3.40
C THR A 226 13.24 5.21 -3.83
N PHE A 227 12.12 5.08 -4.56
CA PHE A 227 11.70 3.78 -5.07
C PHE A 227 12.70 3.29 -6.12
N GLY A 228 13.39 2.18 -5.84
CA GLY A 228 14.31 1.55 -6.79
C GLY A 228 13.63 1.10 -8.08
N ASP A 229 14.45 0.81 -9.10
CA ASP A 229 14.02 0.49 -10.46
C ASP A 229 13.00 -0.67 -10.55
N LYS A 230 12.18 -0.61 -11.61
CA LYS A 230 11.08 -1.54 -11.93
C LYS A 230 11.52 -3.01 -11.83
N SER A 231 10.70 -3.87 -11.22
CA SER A 231 10.93 -5.32 -11.21
C SER A 231 10.93 -5.88 -12.65
N ARG A 232 11.89 -6.75 -13.00
CA ARG A 232 12.08 -7.31 -14.37
C ARG A 232 10.88 -8.07 -14.94
N VAL A 233 9.95 -8.54 -14.08
CA VAL A 233 8.84 -9.46 -14.45
C VAL A 233 7.44 -8.88 -14.21
N GLY A 234 7.32 -7.64 -13.71
CA GLY A 234 6.04 -6.99 -13.37
C GLY A 234 5.86 -5.64 -14.03
N ARG A 235 4.61 -5.30 -14.39
CA ARG A 235 4.24 -3.96 -14.93
C ARG A 235 4.30 -2.86 -13.87
N GLY A 236 4.09 -3.19 -12.60
CA GLY A 236 4.08 -2.27 -11.46
C GLY A 236 5.24 -2.51 -10.49
N GLY A 237 6.17 -1.56 -10.43
CA GLY A 237 7.27 -1.56 -9.45
C GLY A 237 6.82 -1.21 -8.03
N MET A 238 7.77 -1.05 -7.10
CA MET A 238 7.46 -0.66 -5.71
C MET A 238 6.75 0.70 -5.64
N THR A 239 7.11 1.65 -6.51
CA THR A 239 6.43 2.95 -6.64
C THR A 239 4.94 2.80 -6.88
N ALA A 240 4.55 1.93 -7.81
CA ALA A 240 3.15 1.74 -8.17
C ALA A 240 2.35 1.10 -7.02
N LYS A 241 2.94 0.12 -6.32
CA LYS A 241 2.35 -0.50 -5.12
C LYS A 241 2.13 0.52 -4.01
N VAL A 242 3.13 1.33 -3.74
CA VAL A 242 3.05 2.34 -2.67
C VAL A 242 2.07 3.44 -3.04
N ASN A 243 2.02 3.87 -4.30
CA ASN A 243 1.01 4.81 -4.78
C ASN A 243 -0.41 4.24 -4.64
N ALA A 244 -0.63 2.99 -5.05
CA ALA A 244 -1.93 2.31 -4.89
C ALA A 244 -2.32 2.15 -3.42
N ALA A 245 -1.36 1.77 -2.57
CA ALA A 245 -1.57 1.62 -1.13
C ALA A 245 -1.91 2.96 -0.45
N VAL A 246 -1.20 4.03 -0.80
CA VAL A 246 -1.47 5.39 -0.29
C VAL A 246 -2.84 5.86 -0.77
N CYS A 247 -3.18 5.71 -2.05
CA CYS A 247 -4.48 6.12 -2.57
C CYS A 247 -5.62 5.42 -1.81
N ALA A 248 -5.63 4.09 -1.78
CA ALA A 248 -6.67 3.32 -1.11
C ALA A 248 -6.74 3.62 0.41
N ALA A 249 -5.60 3.74 1.09
CA ALA A 249 -5.57 4.06 2.52
C ALA A 249 -6.17 5.43 2.86
N TYR A 250 -5.91 6.44 2.04
CA TYR A 250 -6.43 7.79 2.24
C TYR A 250 -7.88 7.94 1.75
N ASP A 251 -8.30 7.12 0.78
CA ASP A 251 -9.69 7.05 0.31
C ASP A 251 -10.59 6.20 1.24
N GLY A 252 -10.02 5.55 2.26
CA GLY A 252 -10.75 4.95 3.37
C GLY A 252 -10.58 3.45 3.59
N THR A 253 -9.79 2.77 2.76
CA THR A 253 -9.49 1.33 2.95
C THR A 253 -8.05 1.12 3.42
N PRO A 254 -7.83 0.69 4.67
CA PRO A 254 -6.52 0.31 5.16
C PRO A 254 -5.80 -0.68 4.22
N VAL A 255 -4.48 -0.51 4.05
CA VAL A 255 -3.67 -1.37 3.17
C VAL A 255 -2.49 -1.95 3.93
N ILE A 256 -2.17 -3.22 3.66
CA ILE A 256 -0.94 -3.86 4.14
C ILE A 256 -0.17 -4.40 2.94
N ILE A 257 1.09 -3.96 2.80
CA ILE A 257 2.06 -4.57 1.87
C ILE A 257 2.87 -5.60 2.65
N THR A 258 2.88 -6.85 2.18
CA THR A 258 3.68 -7.92 2.80
C THR A 258 4.21 -8.92 1.77
N SER A 259 5.13 -9.78 2.17
CA SER A 259 5.67 -10.83 1.30
C SER A 259 4.64 -11.91 1.05
N GLY A 260 4.45 -12.26 -0.23
CA GLY A 260 3.74 -13.46 -0.66
C GLY A 260 4.63 -14.69 -0.78
N TYR A 261 5.88 -14.63 -0.32
CA TYR A 261 6.80 -15.78 -0.32
C TYR A 261 6.83 -16.49 1.03
N VAL A 262 6.30 -15.84 2.07
CA VAL A 262 6.27 -16.36 3.44
C VAL A 262 4.88 -16.93 3.69
N THR A 263 4.86 -18.19 4.10
CA THR A 263 3.66 -18.93 4.50
C THR A 263 2.92 -18.23 5.65
N ASP A 264 1.60 -18.34 5.66
CA ASP A 264 0.67 -17.81 6.66
C ASP A 264 0.66 -16.29 6.82
N ASN A 265 1.35 -15.52 5.98
CA ASN A 265 1.41 -14.06 6.13
C ASN A 265 0.04 -13.39 6.09
N ILE A 266 -0.91 -13.89 5.28
CA ILE A 266 -2.26 -13.31 5.22
C ILE A 266 -3.00 -13.56 6.54
N ILE A 267 -2.89 -14.78 7.06
CA ILE A 267 -3.49 -15.20 8.33
C ILE A 267 -2.90 -14.37 9.48
N ARG A 268 -1.57 -14.29 9.57
CA ARG A 268 -0.84 -13.52 10.60
C ARG A 268 -1.18 -12.03 10.56
N VAL A 269 -1.33 -11.47 9.36
CA VAL A 269 -1.83 -10.09 9.19
C VAL A 269 -3.22 -9.94 9.81
N LEU A 270 -4.14 -10.86 9.56
CA LEU A 270 -5.51 -10.82 10.12
C LEU A 270 -5.58 -11.20 11.61
N GLN A 271 -4.54 -11.82 12.16
CA GLN A 271 -4.36 -11.98 13.60
C GLN A 271 -3.80 -10.71 14.28
N GLY A 272 -3.49 -9.67 13.49
CA GLY A 272 -2.97 -8.38 13.97
C GLY A 272 -1.50 -8.43 14.37
N GLU A 273 -0.73 -9.38 13.83
CA GLU A 273 0.72 -9.38 13.94
C GLU A 273 1.33 -8.20 13.18
N LYS A 274 2.52 -7.77 13.63
CA LYS A 274 3.27 -6.65 13.03
C LYS A 274 4.01 -7.09 11.76
N ILE A 275 3.26 -7.54 10.78
CA ILE A 275 3.77 -8.04 9.49
C ILE A 275 3.69 -6.95 8.43
N GLY A 276 4.76 -6.87 7.64
CA GLY A 276 4.93 -5.91 6.55
C GLY A 276 4.71 -4.45 6.96
N THR A 277 4.21 -3.66 6.00
CA THR A 277 3.97 -2.23 6.14
C THR A 277 2.49 -1.94 6.09
N VAL A 278 1.95 -1.27 7.11
CA VAL A 278 0.58 -0.75 7.09
C VAL A 278 0.53 0.67 6.53
N PHE A 279 -0.50 0.94 5.74
CA PHE A 279 -0.90 2.25 5.26
C PHE A 279 -2.30 2.53 5.79
N HIS A 280 -2.45 3.63 6.50
CA HIS A 280 -3.72 4.03 7.10
C HIS A 280 -3.78 5.55 7.17
N LYS A 281 -4.96 6.15 6.93
CA LYS A 281 -5.15 7.62 7.02
C LYS A 281 -4.71 8.18 8.39
N ASP A 282 -4.97 7.44 9.45
CA ASP A 282 -4.67 7.81 10.84
C ASP A 282 -3.28 7.33 11.32
N ALA A 283 -2.44 6.80 10.42
CA ALA A 283 -1.12 6.27 10.80
C ALA A 283 -0.24 7.32 11.52
N HIS A 284 -0.40 8.60 11.19
CA HIS A 284 0.28 9.72 11.82
C HIS A 284 -0.05 9.89 13.31
N LEU A 285 -1.21 9.38 13.77
CA LEU A 285 -1.61 9.40 15.18
C LEU A 285 -1.03 8.23 15.98
N TRP A 286 -0.54 7.18 15.31
CA TRP A 286 -0.05 5.97 15.97
C TRP A 286 1.45 5.98 16.21
N ILE A 287 2.20 6.80 15.48
CA ILE A 287 3.62 6.96 15.71
C ILE A 287 3.81 7.94 16.86
N ASN A 288 4.36 7.44 17.96
CA ASN A 288 4.70 8.27 19.11
C ASN A 288 5.79 9.27 18.68
N THR A 289 5.55 10.56 18.89
CA THR A 289 6.42 11.68 18.52
C THR A 289 7.85 11.59 19.10
N LYS A 290 8.13 10.64 19.99
CA LYS A 290 9.46 10.36 20.53
C LYS A 290 10.48 9.85 19.50
N GLU A 291 10.04 9.36 18.33
CA GLU A 291 10.93 8.92 17.24
C GLU A 291 11.18 9.98 16.15
N VAL A 292 10.59 11.17 16.29
CA VAL A 292 10.84 12.26 15.36
C VAL A 292 12.10 12.97 15.82
N SER A 293 13.19 12.85 15.06
CA SER A 293 14.41 13.57 15.41
C SER A 293 14.13 15.08 15.51
N ALA A 294 14.87 15.82 16.34
CA ALA A 294 14.70 17.28 16.44
C ALA A 294 14.79 17.96 15.06
N ARG A 295 15.54 17.35 14.14
CA ARG A 295 15.64 17.76 12.73
C ARG A 295 14.34 17.55 11.97
N GLU A 296 13.71 16.39 12.08
CA GLU A 296 12.42 16.10 11.43
C GLU A 296 11.31 17.03 11.96
N MET A 297 11.27 17.29 13.28
CA MET A 297 10.34 18.27 13.86
C MET A 297 10.55 19.68 13.26
N ALA A 298 11.80 20.10 13.09
CA ALA A 298 12.12 21.40 12.50
C ALA A 298 11.72 21.48 11.01
N ILE A 299 11.87 20.40 10.24
CA ILE A 299 11.44 20.34 8.84
C ILE A 299 9.91 20.40 8.75
N ALA A 300 9.20 19.58 9.54
CA ALA A 300 7.75 19.57 9.56
C ALA A 300 7.15 20.92 9.97
N ALA A 301 7.76 21.59 10.97
CA ALA A 301 7.37 22.93 11.38
C ALA A 301 7.58 23.97 10.25
N ARG A 302 8.70 23.86 9.52
CA ARG A 302 9.00 24.74 8.39
C ARG A 302 8.01 24.56 7.23
N ASP A 303 7.66 23.32 6.88
CA ASP A 303 6.70 23.06 5.81
C ASP A 303 5.28 23.44 6.21
N SER A 304 4.89 23.21 7.46
CA SER A 304 3.61 23.67 8.00
C SER A 304 3.52 25.20 7.99
N SER A 305 4.60 25.90 8.35
CA SER A 305 4.68 27.37 8.25
C SER A 305 4.50 27.88 6.82
N ARG A 306 5.12 27.22 5.82
CA ARG A 306 4.91 27.54 4.41
C ARG A 306 3.46 27.34 3.97
N ARG A 307 2.82 26.25 4.39
CA ARG A 307 1.40 25.98 4.09
C ARG A 307 0.49 27.04 4.72
N LEU A 308 0.77 27.41 5.97
CA LEU A 308 0.08 28.49 6.70
C LEU A 308 0.18 29.85 5.99
N GLN A 309 1.26 30.10 5.23
CA GLN A 309 1.42 31.36 4.48
C GLN A 309 0.56 31.43 3.21
N VAL A 310 0.12 30.28 2.67
CA VAL A 310 -0.60 30.19 1.39
C VAL A 310 -2.12 30.18 1.57
N ILE A 311 -2.62 29.92 2.78
CA ILE A 311 -4.06 29.92 3.09
C ILE A 311 -4.60 31.32 3.39
N SER A 312 -5.93 31.43 3.47
CA SER A 312 -6.61 32.71 3.75
C SER A 312 -6.25 33.27 5.13
N SER A 313 -6.33 34.60 5.28
CA SER A 313 -6.00 35.26 6.56
C SER A 313 -6.89 34.78 7.71
N GLU A 314 -8.17 34.52 7.42
CA GLU A 314 -9.16 34.07 8.39
C GLU A 314 -8.88 32.64 8.88
N GLU A 315 -8.63 31.69 7.96
CA GLU A 315 -8.28 30.32 8.33
C GLU A 315 -6.94 30.25 9.06
N ARG A 316 -5.96 31.04 8.61
CA ARG A 316 -4.65 31.16 9.28
C ARG A 316 -4.81 31.64 10.70
N SER A 317 -5.61 32.68 10.94
CA SER A 317 -5.90 33.20 12.28
C SER A 317 -6.52 32.14 13.17
N LYS A 318 -7.53 31.42 12.66
CA LYS A 318 -8.21 30.33 13.39
C LYS A 318 -7.25 29.20 13.79
N ILE A 319 -6.37 28.79 12.89
CA ILE A 319 -5.37 27.75 13.18
C ILE A 319 -4.36 28.23 14.23
N LEU A 320 -3.87 29.47 14.10
CA LEU A 320 -2.90 30.04 15.04
C LEU A 320 -3.48 30.17 16.46
N LEU A 321 -4.75 30.57 16.58
CA LEU A 321 -5.47 30.60 17.86
C LEU A 321 -5.62 29.20 18.44
N ALA A 322 -6.03 28.21 17.64
CA ALA A 322 -6.14 26.82 18.10
C ALA A 322 -4.79 26.24 18.56
N VAL A 323 -3.68 26.63 17.93
CA VAL A 323 -2.33 26.27 18.37
C VAL A 323 -1.99 26.94 19.69
N ALA A 324 -2.32 28.22 19.88
CA ALA A 324 -2.11 28.92 21.14
C ALA A 324 -2.91 28.26 22.28
N ASP A 325 -4.19 27.99 22.07
CA ASP A 325 -5.06 27.32 23.04
C ASP A 325 -4.53 25.91 23.38
N ALA A 326 -4.06 25.15 22.38
CA ALA A 326 -3.49 23.83 22.61
C ALA A 326 -2.20 23.90 23.43
N LEU A 327 -1.36 24.89 23.21
CA LEU A 327 -0.14 25.07 24.00
C LEU A 327 -0.44 25.47 25.45
N GLU A 328 -1.44 26.33 25.66
CA GLU A 328 -1.87 26.74 27.01
C GLU A 328 -2.48 25.56 27.78
N ASN A 329 -3.38 24.81 27.16
CA ASN A 329 -4.02 23.64 27.78
C ASN A 329 -3.02 22.52 28.15
N ASN A 330 -1.84 22.49 27.51
CA ASN A 330 -0.81 21.48 27.74
C ASN A 330 0.45 22.05 28.43
N GLU A 331 0.41 23.26 29.01
CA GLU A 331 1.60 23.90 29.60
C GLU A 331 2.27 23.03 30.67
N SER A 332 1.48 22.41 31.55
CA SER A 332 1.96 21.55 32.63
C SER A 332 2.73 20.33 32.09
N MET A 333 2.22 19.69 31.04
CA MET A 333 2.85 18.56 30.37
C MET A 333 4.15 18.98 29.69
N ILE A 334 4.15 20.10 28.98
CA ILE A 334 5.34 20.64 28.29
C ILE A 334 6.46 20.92 29.30
N ARG A 335 6.13 21.50 30.45
CA ARG A 335 7.11 21.77 31.52
C ARG A 335 7.68 20.47 32.10
N SER A 336 6.82 19.49 32.37
CA SER A 336 7.22 18.19 32.90
C SER A 336 8.19 17.45 31.96
N GLU A 337 7.92 17.43 30.66
CA GLU A 337 8.82 16.80 29.68
C GLU A 337 10.12 17.59 29.51
N ASN A 338 10.07 18.94 29.52
CA ASN A 338 11.31 19.74 29.46
C ASN A 338 12.23 19.51 30.67
N GLU A 339 11.66 19.32 31.86
CA GLU A 339 12.43 18.98 33.06
C GLU A 339 13.07 17.58 32.92
N ALA A 340 12.34 16.61 32.38
CA ALA A 340 12.89 15.29 32.08
C ALA A 340 14.06 15.36 31.05
N ASP A 341 13.93 16.20 30.03
CA ASP A 341 14.99 16.43 29.03
C ASP A 341 16.25 17.07 29.65
N ILE A 342 16.08 18.02 30.59
CA ILE A 342 17.19 18.64 31.33
C ILE A 342 17.92 17.59 32.16
N VAL A 343 17.18 16.76 32.91
CA VAL A 343 17.76 15.69 33.73
C VAL A 343 18.50 14.67 32.85
N ALA A 344 17.94 14.32 31.71
CA ALA A 344 18.60 13.43 30.75
C ALA A 344 19.89 14.04 30.18
N ALA A 345 19.88 15.33 29.84
CA ALA A 345 21.05 16.05 29.35
C ALA A 345 22.16 16.19 30.41
N GLU A 346 21.78 16.42 31.67
CA GLU A 346 22.70 16.41 32.81
C GLU A 346 23.32 15.01 33.00
N GLY A 347 22.50 13.97 32.96
CA GLY A 347 22.95 12.57 33.07
C GLY A 347 23.86 12.13 31.92
N ALA A 348 23.69 12.71 30.72
CA ALA A 348 24.54 12.47 29.55
C ALA A 348 25.80 13.36 29.50
N GLY A 349 26.01 14.26 30.48
CA GLY A 349 27.22 15.06 30.61
C GLY A 349 27.33 16.23 29.63
N TYR A 350 26.21 16.76 29.12
CA TYR A 350 26.23 17.95 28.26
C TYR A 350 26.77 19.19 28.99
N GLU A 351 27.40 20.10 28.24
CA GLU A 351 27.92 21.33 28.84
C GLU A 351 26.80 22.24 29.39
N LYS A 352 27.05 22.87 30.55
CA LYS A 352 26.11 23.77 31.23
C LYS A 352 25.46 24.85 30.32
N PRO A 353 26.16 25.47 29.35
CA PRO A 353 25.54 26.44 28.44
C PRO A 353 24.46 25.82 27.53
N LEU A 354 24.59 24.55 27.15
CA LEU A 354 23.60 23.84 26.33
C LEU A 354 22.37 23.48 27.15
N ILE A 355 22.58 23.00 28.38
CA ILE A 355 21.50 22.69 29.33
C ILE A 355 20.72 23.96 29.66
N SER A 356 21.40 25.09 29.88
CA SER A 356 20.74 26.38 30.11
C SER A 356 19.95 26.89 28.90
N ARG A 357 20.27 26.46 27.67
CA ARG A 357 19.50 26.78 26.46
C ARG A 357 18.26 25.90 26.31
N LEU A 358 18.35 24.65 26.75
CA LEU A 358 17.26 23.68 26.77
C LEU A 358 16.17 24.05 27.77
N ALA A 359 16.52 24.69 28.90
CA ALA A 359 15.59 25.06 29.95
C ALA A 359 14.53 26.10 29.50
N LEU A 360 13.25 25.71 29.57
CA LEU A 360 12.10 26.58 29.40
C LEU A 360 11.86 27.41 30.67
N LYS A 361 12.55 28.55 30.76
CA LYS A 361 12.27 29.53 31.82
C LYS A 361 10.82 30.04 31.73
N PRO A 362 10.14 30.32 32.86
CA PRO A 362 8.76 30.81 32.87
C PRO A 362 8.53 32.05 31.98
N GLU A 363 9.51 32.95 31.91
CA GLU A 363 9.47 34.13 31.05
C GLU A 363 9.54 33.78 29.56
N LYS A 364 10.41 32.86 29.16
CA LYS A 364 10.51 32.37 27.78
C LYS A 364 9.25 31.63 27.35
N ALA A 365 8.69 30.79 28.23
CA ALA A 365 7.42 30.13 27.98
C ALA A 365 6.35 31.19 27.71
N ARG A 366 6.29 32.25 28.53
CA ARG A 366 5.32 33.32 28.30
C ARG A 366 5.54 34.09 26.99
N THR A 367 6.77 34.38 26.60
CA THR A 367 7.06 35.09 25.33
C THR A 367 6.79 34.23 24.10
N LEU A 368 7.10 32.94 24.16
CA LEU A 368 6.82 31.96 23.10
C LEU A 368 5.33 31.65 22.96
N LEU A 369 4.60 31.59 24.08
CA LEU A 369 3.20 31.22 24.14
C LEU A 369 2.23 32.40 23.95
N PHE A 370 2.54 33.57 24.51
CA PHE A 370 1.53 34.62 24.68
C PHE A 370 1.84 35.94 23.96
N THR A 371 3.11 36.29 23.72
CA THR A 371 3.46 37.62 23.18
C THR A 371 3.53 37.64 21.66
N ASN A 372 4.28 36.72 21.04
CA ASN A 372 4.46 36.75 19.59
C ASN A 372 3.20 36.42 18.79
N LEU A 373 2.37 35.47 19.24
CA LEU A 373 1.17 35.06 18.50
C LEU A 373 0.04 36.09 18.57
N ASN A 374 -0.19 36.69 19.75
CA ASN A 374 -1.20 37.74 19.91
C ASN A 374 -0.78 39.07 19.27
N GLU A 375 0.50 39.43 19.28
CA GLU A 375 1.00 40.64 18.58
C GLU A 375 0.92 40.49 17.06
N ILE A 376 1.22 39.31 16.49
CA ILE A 376 1.09 39.04 15.05
C ILE A 376 -0.38 39.08 14.60
N LEU A 377 -1.32 38.64 15.44
CA LEU A 377 -2.75 38.61 15.12
C LEU A 377 -3.42 40.00 15.27
N ARG A 378 -2.93 40.87 16.15
CA ARG A 378 -3.46 42.23 16.34
C ARG A 378 -2.96 43.26 15.31
N TYR A 379 -1.88 42.97 14.59
CA TYR A 379 -1.36 43.86 13.54
C TYR A 379 -2.02 43.65 12.16
N HIS A 380 -2.91 42.66 12.02
CA HIS A 380 -3.58 42.34 10.75
C HIS A 380 -5.12 42.21 10.86
N SER A 381 -5.71 42.73 11.93
CA SER A 381 -7.16 42.94 12.08
C SER A 381 -7.58 44.32 11.62
#